data_AF-A0A7X9A1S9-F1
#
_entry.id   AF-A0A7X9A1S9-F1
#
_cell.length_a   1.000
_cell.length_b   1.000
_cell.length_c   1.000
_cell.angle_alpha   90.00
_cell.angle_beta   90.00
_cell.angle_gamma   90.00
#
_symmetry.space_group_name_H-M   'P 1'
#
loop_
_entity.id
_entity.type
_entity.pdbx_description
1 polymer ?
#
loop_
_entity_poly.entity_id
_entity_poly.type
_entity_poly.pdbx_seq_one_letter_code
_entity_poly.pdbx_strand_id
1 'polypeptide(L)'
;ADHTSDAADKLWYLWCGSESPMFGKSQMSTFENFFVEDKAIRKEIYDPYYTFSSQEETCKMILVDFGLNPDNSRIINGHVPVKSGETPVKANGRLYVIDGGLAKAYQKRTGINGYTLIFNSHHLALAEHHDYQTIENDMGSYTPRLHIMEPMPQRLMVHNTDLGKEINAQIEDLRELIEAFHNGIIKEQ
;
A
#
# COMPACT_ATOMS: atom_id res chain seq x y z
N ALA A 1 36.50 7.43 14.04
CA ALA A 1 35.20 7.92 14.53
C ALA A 1 34.18 6.82 14.24
N ASP A 2 33.42 6.42 15.25
CA ASP A 2 32.65 5.17 15.29
C ASP A 2 31.36 5.32 14.46
N HIS A 3 31.42 5.01 13.17
CA HIS A 3 30.31 5.15 12.21
C HIS A 3 29.05 4.36 12.62
N THR A 4 29.20 3.38 13.51
CA THR A 4 28.14 2.52 14.03
C THR A 4 27.18 3.26 14.98
N SER A 5 27.68 4.22 15.76
CA SER A 5 26.85 5.00 16.70
C SER A 5 25.93 5.98 15.97
N ASP A 6 26.45 6.68 14.96
CA ASP A 6 25.69 7.67 14.19
C ASP A 6 24.59 7.02 13.34
N ALA A 7 24.82 5.80 12.83
CA ALA A 7 23.79 5.03 12.13
C ALA A 7 22.66 4.59 13.07
N ALA A 8 22.99 4.19 14.31
CA ALA A 8 22.01 3.78 15.31
C ALA A 8 21.11 4.96 15.74
N ASP A 9 21.70 6.13 15.98
CA ASP A 9 20.96 7.34 16.35
C ASP A 9 20.01 7.78 15.23
N LYS A 10 20.42 7.66 13.97
CA LYS A 10 19.58 7.93 12.80
C LYS A 10 18.43 6.94 12.67
N LEU A 11 18.66 5.65 12.88
CA LEU A 11 17.59 4.64 12.87
C LEU A 11 16.60 4.87 14.01
N TRP A 12 17.09 5.22 15.19
CA TRP A 12 16.24 5.57 16.33
C TRP A 12 15.38 6.80 16.04
N TYR A 13 15.98 7.84 15.44
CA TYR A 13 15.24 9.02 15.01
C TYR A 13 14.20 8.68 13.93
N LEU A 14 14.56 7.86 12.93
CA LEU A 14 13.61 7.42 11.92
C LEU A 14 12.43 6.64 12.53
N TRP A 15 12.68 5.87 13.59
CA TRP A 15 11.63 5.11 14.27
C TRP A 15 10.62 5.98 15.03
N CYS A 16 11.07 6.96 15.82
CA CYS A 16 10.18 7.71 16.74
C CYS A 16 10.30 9.24 16.73
N GLY A 17 11.13 9.81 15.85
CA GLY A 17 11.28 11.26 15.73
C GLY A 17 10.02 11.91 15.17
N SER A 18 9.62 13.06 15.72
CA SER A 18 8.36 13.74 15.33
C SER A 18 8.31 14.15 13.86
N GLU A 19 9.46 14.54 13.32
CA GLU A 19 9.62 14.91 11.90
C GLU A 19 10.20 13.76 11.07
N SER A 20 10.16 12.52 11.59
CA SER A 20 10.56 11.37 10.80
C SER A 20 9.50 11.05 9.74
N PRO A 21 9.89 10.90 8.47
CA PRO A 21 8.98 10.49 7.41
C PRO A 21 8.46 9.05 7.58
N MET A 22 9.08 8.26 8.47
CA MET A 22 8.70 6.86 8.73
C MET A 22 7.79 6.70 9.96
N PHE A 23 7.70 7.71 10.82
CA PHE A 23 6.94 7.61 12.07
C PHE A 23 5.55 8.21 11.97
N GLY A 24 5.44 9.41 11.36
CA GLY A 24 4.15 10.02 11.02
C GLY A 24 3.32 10.51 12.21
N LYS A 25 3.92 10.69 13.38
CA LYS A 25 3.27 11.19 14.60
C LYS A 25 4.18 12.15 15.36
N SER A 26 3.58 13.05 16.14
CA SER A 26 4.30 14.04 16.94
C SER A 26 5.16 13.45 18.06
N GLN A 27 4.84 12.25 18.55
CA GLN A 27 5.57 11.58 19.63
C GLN A 27 5.21 10.10 19.71
N MET A 28 6.11 9.30 20.31
CA MET A 28 5.89 7.90 20.66
C MET A 28 5.27 7.82 22.06
N SER A 29 3.96 7.66 22.17
CA SER A 29 3.27 7.65 23.47
C SER A 29 3.11 6.25 24.07
N THR A 30 3.94 5.28 23.69
CA THR A 30 3.80 3.89 24.16
C THR A 30 3.88 3.82 25.69
N PHE A 31 4.87 4.44 26.31
CA PHE A 31 5.04 4.44 27.76
C PHE A 31 3.85 5.09 28.48
N GLU A 32 3.43 6.27 28.00
CA GLU A 32 2.33 7.05 28.56
C GLU A 32 1.01 6.28 28.49
N ASN A 33 0.78 5.54 27.40
CA ASN A 33 -0.40 4.70 27.22
C ASN A 33 -0.48 3.57 28.24
N PHE A 34 0.66 3.05 28.71
CA PHE A 34 0.70 1.99 29.73
C PHE A 34 0.71 2.53 31.16
N PHE A 35 1.40 3.64 31.44
CA PHE A 35 1.78 4.00 32.81
C PHE A 35 1.27 5.36 33.31
N VAL A 36 0.78 6.24 32.44
CA VAL A 36 0.44 7.63 32.81
C VAL A 36 -1.04 7.88 32.57
N GLU A 37 -1.86 8.13 33.59
CA GLU A 37 -3.32 8.27 33.43
C GLU A 37 -3.76 9.50 32.61
N ASP A 38 -2.93 10.54 32.54
CA ASP A 38 -3.24 11.78 31.84
C ASP A 38 -3.36 11.57 30.33
N LYS A 39 -4.58 11.73 29.81
CA LYS A 39 -4.89 11.60 28.38
C LYS A 39 -4.27 12.70 27.52
N ALA A 40 -3.96 13.86 28.07
CA ALA A 40 -3.35 14.94 27.31
C ALA A 40 -1.94 14.56 26.86
N ILE A 41 -1.17 13.91 27.73
CA ILE A 41 0.21 13.47 27.44
C ILE A 41 0.21 12.28 26.47
N ARG A 42 -0.82 11.43 26.47
CA ARG A 42 -0.98 10.30 25.53
C ARG A 42 -1.36 10.72 24.11
N LYS A 43 -1.66 12.00 23.86
CA LYS A 43 -2.19 12.43 22.57
C LYS A 43 -1.10 12.44 21.51
N GLU A 44 -1.21 11.54 20.55
CA GLU A 44 -0.38 11.53 19.34
C GLU A 44 -1.07 12.36 18.24
N ILE A 45 -0.38 13.37 17.71
CA ILE A 45 -0.86 14.15 16.57
C ILE A 45 -0.25 13.56 15.32
N TYR A 46 -1.09 13.15 14.38
CA TYR A 46 -0.63 12.64 13.09
C TYR A 46 -0.05 13.76 12.25
N ASP A 47 0.93 13.41 11.41
CA ASP A 47 1.56 14.34 10.48
C ASP A 47 0.56 14.88 9.42
N PRO A 48 0.98 15.87 8.61
CA PRO A 48 0.17 16.41 7.54
C PRO A 48 -0.28 15.36 6.51
N TYR A 49 0.49 14.30 6.27
CA TYR A 49 0.13 13.29 5.29
C TYR A 49 -1.21 12.63 5.64
N TYR A 50 -1.45 12.25 6.89
CA TYR A 50 -2.74 11.66 7.28
C TYR A 50 -3.92 12.63 7.14
N THR A 51 -3.66 13.93 7.25
CA THR A 51 -4.69 14.97 7.09
C THR A 51 -5.01 15.19 5.61
N PHE A 52 -3.98 15.34 4.77
CA PHE A 52 -4.13 15.73 3.36
C PHE A 52 -4.29 14.55 2.41
N SER A 53 -3.89 13.33 2.78
CA SER A 53 -4.00 12.13 1.92
C SER A 53 -5.44 11.78 1.54
N SER A 54 -6.45 12.31 2.23
CA SER A 54 -7.86 12.18 1.83
C SER A 54 -8.28 13.10 0.67
N GLN A 55 -7.45 14.08 0.31
CA GLN A 55 -7.70 15.06 -0.74
C GLN A 55 -7.18 14.58 -2.09
N GLU A 56 -8.01 14.71 -3.14
CA GLU A 56 -7.67 14.28 -4.50
C GLU A 56 -6.37 14.93 -5.02
N GLU A 57 -6.22 16.24 -4.85
CA GLU A 57 -5.06 16.98 -5.36
C GLU A 57 -3.76 16.58 -4.67
N THR A 58 -3.79 16.31 -3.37
CA THR A 58 -2.62 15.78 -2.66
C THR A 58 -2.23 14.40 -3.17
N CYS A 59 -3.21 13.51 -3.41
CA CYS A 59 -2.91 12.21 -4.01
C CYS A 59 -2.31 12.33 -5.40
N LYS A 60 -2.84 13.23 -6.25
CA LYS A 60 -2.28 13.46 -7.59
C LYS A 60 -0.84 13.97 -7.52
N MET A 61 -0.59 14.95 -6.66
CA MET A 61 0.76 15.49 -6.42
C MET A 61 1.73 14.39 -6.02
N ILE A 62 1.38 13.57 -5.01
CA ILE A 62 2.22 12.45 -4.58
C ILE A 62 2.49 11.48 -5.73
N LEU A 63 1.47 11.08 -6.49
CA LEU A 63 1.65 10.14 -7.60
C LEU A 63 2.61 10.71 -8.67
N VAL A 64 2.45 11.99 -9.02
CA VAL A 64 3.33 12.68 -9.98
C VAL A 64 4.77 12.75 -9.47
N ASP A 65 4.98 13.06 -8.19
CA ASP A 65 6.31 13.12 -7.58
C ASP A 65 7.04 11.77 -7.61
N PHE A 66 6.30 10.66 -7.59
CA PHE A 66 6.83 9.31 -7.76
C PHE A 66 6.98 8.88 -9.24
N GLY A 67 6.72 9.79 -10.19
CA GLY A 67 6.80 9.51 -11.63
C GLY A 67 5.65 8.65 -12.15
N LEU A 68 4.54 8.57 -11.41
CA LEU A 68 3.37 7.78 -11.75
C LEU A 68 2.29 8.65 -12.41
N ASN A 69 1.46 8.06 -13.26
CA ASN A 69 0.34 8.76 -13.86
C ASN A 69 -0.85 8.81 -12.86
N PRO A 70 -1.29 10.01 -12.42
CA PRO A 70 -2.32 10.15 -11.39
C PRO A 70 -3.73 9.70 -11.81
N ASP A 71 -3.96 9.43 -13.09
CA ASP A 71 -5.26 8.97 -13.60
C ASP A 71 -5.41 7.45 -13.51
N ASN A 72 -4.31 6.70 -13.64
CA ASN A 72 -4.31 5.22 -13.61
C ASN A 72 -3.62 4.62 -12.38
N SER A 73 -2.95 5.45 -11.57
CA SER A 73 -2.24 5.00 -10.37
C SER A 73 -3.07 5.23 -9.12
N ARG A 74 -2.87 4.38 -8.11
CA ARG A 74 -3.62 4.38 -6.85
C ARG A 74 -2.64 4.28 -5.68
N ILE A 75 -2.95 4.96 -4.58
CA ILE A 75 -2.21 4.86 -3.32
C ILE A 75 -2.90 3.81 -2.45
N ILE A 76 -2.11 2.91 -1.87
CA ILE A 76 -2.59 1.88 -0.95
C ILE A 76 -1.96 2.11 0.43
N ASN A 77 -2.78 2.51 1.39
CA ASN A 77 -2.37 2.69 2.78
C ASN A 77 -2.73 1.48 3.61
N GLY A 78 -1.71 0.79 4.11
CA GLY A 78 -1.86 -0.23 5.14
C GLY A 78 -1.89 0.35 6.55
N HIS A 79 -2.14 -0.50 7.54
CA HIS A 79 -1.89 -0.25 8.97
C HIS A 79 -2.71 0.88 9.63
N VAL A 80 -3.56 1.57 8.87
CA VAL A 80 -4.53 2.54 9.38
C VAL A 80 -5.89 1.84 9.48
N PRO A 81 -6.44 1.64 10.68
CA PRO A 81 -7.72 0.94 10.82
C PRO A 81 -8.86 1.78 10.24
N VAL A 82 -9.67 1.16 9.39
CA VAL A 82 -10.89 1.77 8.88
C VAL A 82 -11.96 1.68 9.97
N LYS A 83 -12.36 2.84 10.51
CA LYS A 83 -13.39 2.88 11.56
C LYS A 83 -14.77 2.54 10.99
N SER A 84 -15.66 2.09 11.86
CA SER A 84 -17.06 1.83 11.48
C SER A 84 -17.70 3.08 10.87
N GLY A 85 -18.24 2.96 9.66
CA GLY A 85 -18.85 4.06 8.91
C GLY A 85 -17.90 4.89 8.04
N GLU A 86 -16.58 4.65 8.09
CA GLU A 86 -15.64 5.22 7.13
C GLU A 86 -15.58 4.38 5.85
N THR A 87 -15.48 5.06 4.70
CA THR A 87 -15.19 4.40 3.43
C THR A 87 -13.70 4.04 3.34
N PRO A 88 -13.35 2.80 2.92
CA PRO A 88 -11.96 2.42 2.65
C PRO A 88 -11.40 3.13 1.42
N VAL A 89 -12.24 3.79 0.62
CA VAL A 89 -11.85 4.52 -0.58
C VAL A 89 -12.02 6.01 -0.36
N LYS A 90 -10.93 6.76 -0.53
CA LYS A 90 -10.81 8.21 -0.29
C LYS A 90 -10.26 8.89 -1.55
N ALA A 91 -10.19 10.22 -1.53
CA ALA A 91 -9.58 11.02 -2.60
C ALA A 91 -10.15 10.70 -4.00
N ASN A 92 -11.48 10.56 -4.10
CA ASN A 92 -12.18 10.27 -5.35
C ASN A 92 -11.64 9.02 -6.07
N GLY A 93 -11.44 7.93 -5.32
CA GLY A 93 -10.96 6.66 -5.86
C GLY A 93 -9.44 6.52 -5.90
N ARG A 94 -8.67 7.54 -5.52
CA ARG A 94 -7.18 7.50 -5.63
C ARG A 94 -6.48 6.91 -4.43
N LEU A 95 -7.12 6.89 -3.26
CA LEU A 95 -6.54 6.34 -2.04
C LEU A 95 -7.39 5.17 -1.52
N TYR A 96 -6.76 4.02 -1.30
CA TYR A 96 -7.34 2.84 -0.67
C TYR A 96 -6.71 2.63 0.70
N VAL A 97 -7.53 2.53 1.74
CA VAL A 97 -7.09 2.19 3.10
C VAL A 97 -7.45 0.73 3.36
N ILE A 98 -6.43 -0.09 3.55
CA ILE A 98 -6.53 -1.54 3.72
C ILE A 98 -6.03 -1.90 5.12
N ASP A 99 -6.97 -2.26 5.99
CA ASP A 99 -6.65 -2.81 7.31
C ASP A 99 -6.69 -4.34 7.26
N GLY A 100 -5.64 -4.97 7.79
CA GLY A 100 -5.54 -6.42 7.95
C GLY A 100 -6.43 -6.88 9.11
N GLY A 101 -7.74 -6.73 8.97
CA GLY A 101 -8.73 -6.96 10.03
C GLY A 101 -8.96 -8.43 10.41
N LEU A 102 -8.06 -9.34 10.01
CA LEU A 102 -8.03 -10.72 10.49
C LEU A 102 -7.52 -10.83 11.94
N ALA A 103 -6.91 -9.77 12.47
CA ALA A 103 -6.47 -9.75 13.86
C ALA A 103 -7.64 -9.49 14.83
N LYS A 104 -7.92 -10.47 15.70
CA LYS A 104 -8.98 -10.47 16.73
C LYS A 104 -9.07 -9.18 17.58
N ALA A 105 -7.95 -8.47 17.76
CA ALA A 105 -7.89 -7.23 18.51
C ALA A 105 -8.63 -6.04 17.84
N TYR A 106 -8.77 -6.04 16.51
CA TYR A 106 -9.36 -4.92 15.76
C TYR A 106 -10.89 -5.03 15.58
N GLN A 107 -11.45 -6.23 15.74
CA GLN A 107 -12.86 -6.53 15.53
C GLN A 107 -13.82 -5.65 16.35
N LYS A 108 -13.45 -5.33 17.60
CA LYS A 108 -14.29 -4.53 18.51
C LYS A 108 -14.47 -3.07 18.08
N ARG A 109 -13.60 -2.52 17.22
CA ARG A 109 -13.59 -1.09 16.85
C ARG A 109 -14.24 -0.80 15.50
N THR A 110 -14.23 -1.76 14.58
CA THR A 110 -14.56 -1.53 13.16
C THR A 110 -15.91 -2.13 12.76
N GLY A 111 -16.37 -3.20 13.45
CA GLY A 111 -17.60 -3.92 13.12
C GLY A 111 -17.49 -4.84 11.88
N ILE A 112 -16.34 -4.82 11.21
CA ILE A 112 -15.96 -5.68 10.08
C ILE A 112 -14.51 -6.16 10.26
N ASN A 113 -14.15 -7.28 9.65
CA ASN A 113 -12.82 -7.89 9.71
C ASN A 113 -11.84 -7.34 8.66
N GLY A 114 -11.97 -6.04 8.36
CA GLY A 114 -11.10 -5.32 7.43
C GLY A 114 -11.43 -5.57 5.96
N TYR A 115 -10.53 -5.10 5.10
CA TYR A 115 -10.65 -5.18 3.65
C TYR A 115 -9.45 -5.91 3.06
N THR A 116 -9.65 -6.59 1.93
CA THR A 116 -8.58 -7.07 1.07
C THR A 116 -8.71 -6.42 -0.29
N LEU A 117 -7.63 -5.80 -0.77
CA LEU A 117 -7.56 -5.30 -2.13
C LEU A 117 -7.20 -6.43 -3.08
N ILE A 118 -8.00 -6.60 -4.13
CA ILE A 118 -7.82 -7.59 -5.18
C ILE A 118 -7.60 -6.84 -6.48
N PHE A 119 -6.45 -7.04 -7.11
CA PHE A 119 -6.15 -6.53 -8.45
C PHE A 119 -5.88 -7.69 -9.39
N ASN A 120 -6.57 -7.73 -10.52
CA ASN A 120 -6.35 -8.71 -11.58
C ASN A 120 -6.45 -8.04 -12.97
N SER A 121 -6.31 -8.84 -14.04
CA SER A 121 -6.33 -8.31 -15.41
C SER A 121 -7.66 -7.67 -15.84
N HIS A 122 -8.72 -7.83 -15.07
CA HIS A 122 -10.08 -7.38 -15.39
C HIS A 122 -10.56 -6.24 -14.49
N HIS A 123 -10.14 -6.18 -13.23
CA HIS A 123 -10.61 -5.15 -12.31
C HIS A 123 -9.75 -5.01 -11.05
N LEU A 124 -9.94 -3.87 -10.39
CA LEU A 124 -9.60 -3.63 -8.99
C LEU A 124 -10.87 -3.78 -8.15
N ALA A 125 -10.80 -4.56 -7.08
CA ALA A 125 -11.93 -4.81 -6.18
C ALA A 125 -11.51 -4.81 -4.71
N LEU A 126 -12.46 -4.53 -3.82
CA LEU A 126 -12.32 -4.67 -2.37
C LEU A 126 -13.18 -5.82 -1.89
N ALA A 127 -12.58 -6.78 -1.20
CA ALA A 127 -13.28 -7.81 -0.46
C ALA A 127 -13.46 -7.36 0.99
N GLU A 128 -14.70 -7.14 1.40
CA GLU A 128 -15.09 -6.79 2.76
C GLU A 128 -15.33 -8.06 3.58
N HIS A 129 -14.59 -8.19 4.67
CA HIS A 129 -14.59 -9.37 5.53
C HIS A 129 -15.53 -9.16 6.73
N HIS A 130 -16.31 -10.18 7.08
CA HIS A 130 -17.27 -10.15 8.20
C HIS A 130 -16.90 -11.16 9.29
N ASP A 131 -17.61 -11.15 10.42
CA ASP A 131 -17.27 -11.96 11.60
C ASP A 131 -17.13 -13.46 11.30
N TYR A 132 -16.00 -14.03 11.73
CA TYR A 132 -15.63 -15.44 11.59
C TYR A 132 -16.53 -16.39 12.39
N GLN A 133 -17.33 -15.87 13.35
CA GLN A 133 -18.28 -16.70 14.13
C GLN A 133 -19.32 -17.43 13.28
N THR A 134 -19.55 -17.00 12.04
CA THR A 134 -20.47 -17.68 11.11
C THR A 134 -19.87 -18.92 10.43
N ILE A 135 -18.55 -19.11 10.49
CA ILE A 135 -17.84 -20.21 9.79
C ILE A 135 -17.94 -21.54 10.53
N GLU A 136 -18.08 -21.53 11.87
CA GLU A 136 -18.11 -22.77 12.68
C GLU A 136 -19.29 -23.69 12.34
N ASN A 137 -20.36 -23.16 11.73
CA ASN A 137 -21.57 -23.92 11.42
C ASN A 137 -21.65 -24.41 9.96
N ASP A 138 -20.84 -23.86 9.05
CA ASP A 138 -20.89 -24.23 7.63
C ASP A 138 -19.55 -23.89 6.96
N MET A 139 -18.70 -24.91 6.76
CA MET A 139 -17.31 -24.80 6.26
C MET A 139 -17.20 -24.14 4.87
N GLY A 140 -18.31 -23.93 4.15
CA GLY A 140 -18.35 -23.25 2.85
C GLY A 140 -18.93 -21.82 2.86
N SER A 141 -19.39 -21.31 4.01
CA SER A 141 -20.23 -20.10 4.05
C SER A 141 -19.47 -18.77 4.09
N TYR A 142 -18.15 -18.78 4.25
CA TYR A 142 -17.37 -17.54 4.28
C TYR A 142 -17.09 -17.01 2.88
N THR A 143 -18.01 -16.16 2.40
CA THR A 143 -17.79 -15.38 1.18
C THR A 143 -17.72 -13.90 1.56
N PRO A 144 -16.57 -13.23 1.41
CA PRO A 144 -16.49 -11.79 1.64
C PRO A 144 -17.35 -11.05 0.62
N ARG A 145 -17.88 -9.88 0.99
CA ARG A 145 -18.62 -9.05 0.04
C ARG A 145 -17.63 -8.39 -0.90
N LEU A 146 -17.76 -8.66 -2.19
CA LEU A 146 -16.88 -8.09 -3.21
C LEU A 146 -17.47 -6.79 -3.76
N HIS A 147 -16.69 -5.71 -3.71
CA HIS A 147 -17.00 -4.43 -4.31
C HIS A 147 -16.03 -4.18 -5.47
N ILE A 148 -16.53 -4.19 -6.71
CA ILE A 148 -15.72 -3.83 -7.88
C ILE A 148 -15.55 -2.31 -7.86
N MET A 149 -14.31 -1.86 -7.68
CA MET A 149 -14.00 -0.44 -7.55
C MET A 149 -13.69 0.18 -8.89
N GLU A 150 -12.95 -0.54 -9.73
CA GLU A 150 -12.53 -0.07 -11.05
C GLU A 150 -12.43 -1.24 -12.02
N PRO A 151 -13.28 -1.30 -13.06
CA PRO A 151 -13.08 -2.25 -14.15
C PRO A 151 -11.93 -1.78 -15.04
N MET A 152 -11.10 -2.72 -15.49
CA MET A 152 -10.09 -2.43 -16.51
C MET A 152 -10.79 -2.26 -17.86
N PRO A 153 -10.58 -1.14 -18.59
CA PRO A 153 -11.25 -0.90 -19.88
C PRO A 153 -10.89 -1.95 -20.94
N GLN A 154 -9.68 -2.52 -20.82
CA GLN A 154 -9.21 -3.66 -21.60
C GLN A 154 -8.45 -4.60 -20.68
N ARG A 155 -8.39 -5.88 -21.03
CA ARG A 155 -7.67 -6.87 -20.23
C ARG A 155 -6.19 -6.50 -20.18
N LEU A 156 -5.65 -6.30 -18.97
CA LEU A 156 -4.22 -6.10 -18.78
C LEU A 156 -3.45 -7.40 -19.03
N MET A 157 -2.49 -7.33 -19.93
CA MET A 157 -1.59 -8.43 -20.27
C MET A 157 -0.19 -8.15 -19.72
N VAL A 158 0.65 -9.18 -19.64
CA VAL A 158 2.05 -9.03 -19.19
C VAL A 158 2.80 -7.98 -20.03
N HIS A 159 2.54 -7.91 -21.34
CA HIS A 159 3.17 -6.91 -22.20
C HIS A 159 2.82 -5.45 -21.85
N ASN A 160 1.74 -5.22 -21.06
CA ASN A 160 1.35 -3.88 -20.59
C ASN A 160 2.04 -3.48 -19.28
N THR A 161 2.74 -4.39 -18.61
CA THR A 161 3.42 -4.12 -17.34
C THR A 161 4.88 -3.74 -17.58
N ASP A 162 5.55 -3.26 -16.52
CA ASP A 162 6.98 -2.96 -16.60
C ASP A 162 7.82 -4.22 -16.91
N LEU A 163 7.43 -5.38 -16.37
CA LEU A 163 8.02 -6.66 -16.74
C LEU A 163 7.87 -6.94 -18.26
N GLY A 164 6.72 -6.58 -18.85
CA GLY A 164 6.53 -6.68 -20.29
C GLY A 164 7.53 -5.82 -21.09
N LYS A 165 7.83 -4.61 -20.61
CA LYS A 165 8.84 -3.73 -21.22
C LYS A 165 10.24 -4.34 -21.11
N GLU A 166 10.59 -4.88 -19.95
CA GLU A 166 11.87 -5.56 -19.73
C GLU A 166 12.05 -6.75 -20.66
N ILE A 167 11.02 -7.60 -20.78
CA ILE A 167 11.03 -8.76 -21.70
C ILE A 167 11.18 -8.30 -23.14
N ASN A 168 10.46 -7.25 -23.56
CA ASN A 168 10.59 -6.72 -24.92
C ASN A 168 11.98 -6.16 -25.20
N ALA A 169 12.58 -5.45 -24.24
CA ALA A 169 13.96 -4.97 -24.37
C ALA A 169 14.94 -6.14 -24.56
N GLN A 170 14.81 -7.20 -23.76
CA GLN A 170 15.63 -8.41 -23.92
C GLN A 170 15.43 -9.09 -25.29
N ILE A 171 14.21 -9.08 -25.83
CA ILE A 171 13.93 -9.63 -27.17
C ILE A 171 14.66 -8.82 -28.24
N GLU A 172 14.64 -7.49 -28.16
CA GLU A 172 15.36 -6.64 -29.12
C GLU A 172 16.88 -6.82 -28.99
N ASP A 173 17.43 -6.85 -27.76
CA ASP A 173 18.85 -7.11 -27.52
C ASP A 173 19.31 -8.44 -28.14
N LEU A 174 18.49 -9.50 -28.00
CA LEU A 174 18.77 -10.81 -28.60
C LEU A 174 18.69 -10.80 -30.13
N ARG A 175 17.77 -10.01 -30.71
CA ARG A 175 17.67 -9.83 -32.16
C ARG A 175 18.91 -9.12 -32.70
N GLU A 176 19.34 -8.04 -32.06
CA GLU A 176 20.57 -7.33 -32.42
C GLU A 176 21.80 -8.25 -32.32
N LEU A 177 21.87 -9.09 -31.28
CA LEU A 177 22.95 -10.06 -31.12
C LEU A 177 22.99 -11.08 -32.27
N ILE A 178 21.82 -11.61 -32.68
CA ILE A 178 21.70 -12.54 -33.81
C ILE A 178 22.13 -11.86 -35.11
N GLU A 179 21.71 -10.62 -35.36
CA GLU A 179 22.11 -9.87 -36.56
C GLU A 179 23.61 -9.59 -36.57
N ALA A 180 24.20 -9.18 -35.45
CA ALA A 180 25.63 -8.96 -35.33
C ALA A 180 26.45 -10.23 -35.58
N PHE A 181 25.94 -11.38 -35.15
CA PHE A 181 26.53 -12.69 -35.45
C PHE A 181 26.44 -13.02 -36.95
N HIS A 182 25.26 -12.91 -37.57
CA HIS A 182 25.07 -13.18 -39.00
C HIS A 182 25.90 -12.26 -39.90
N ASN A 183 26.09 -11.01 -39.51
CA ASN A 183 26.90 -10.03 -40.24
C ASN A 183 28.40 -10.16 -39.98
N GLY A 184 28.83 -11.11 -39.14
CA GLY A 184 30.24 -11.36 -38.81
C GLY A 184 30.88 -10.26 -37.95
N ILE A 185 30.08 -9.38 -37.34
CA ILE A 185 30.53 -8.37 -36.38
C ILE A 185 30.99 -9.07 -35.09
N ILE A 186 30.23 -10.07 -34.66
CA ILE A 186 30.58 -10.97 -33.56
C ILE A 186 30.96 -12.32 -34.17
N LYS A 187 32.13 -12.85 -33.78
CA LYS A 187 32.61 -14.15 -34.25
C LYS A 187 32.22 -15.25 -33.28
N GLU A 188 31.92 -16.42 -33.82
CA GLU A 188 31.82 -17.67 -33.06
C GLU A 188 33.18 -17.96 -32.41
N GLN A 189 33.19 -18.32 -31.12
CA GLN A 189 34.38 -18.82 -30.43
C GLN A 189 34.50 -20.33 -30.57
#